data_AF-A0A7V6RNE6-F1
#
_entry.id   AF-A0A7V6RNE6-F1
#
_cell.length_a   1.000
_cell.length_b   1.000
_cell.length_c   1.000
_cell.angle_alpha   90.00
_cell.angle_beta   90.00
_cell.angle_gamma   90.00
#
_symmetry.space_group_name_H-M   'P 1'
#
loop_
_entity.id
_entity.type
_entity.pdbx_description
1 polymer ?
#
loop_
_entity_poly.entity_id
_entity_poly.type
_entity_poly.pdbx_seq_one_letter_code
_entity_poly.pdbx_strand_id
1 'polypeptide(L)'
;MKRQDPLTGFYNRDFFLTEVLHLDTQEHLPLSIIIINVNGFAFITDALGTRESNRLLQLTASIMKQSCREGDIFSRWGEEEFIILLPGTLLEEAEIICQRIRMASGPVKTDMVQLSLSMGVAVKRHAQEDIEDVYKKARQCMDEQKVVESKKIQEHLLYSLRTGREEKNKDVREHGRRSRMLTREIGKTIGLPEYKLSQLELLAQMHDVGKTMIDDSILNKPGPLTDEEWEHIKRHPQIGCRIAELNPATAVIAPCILSHHERWDGKGYPNGLKGKRIPFFARILAVVDAYDAMTQNRPYRKAMLPTKAIKELLNNAGSQFDPEVVQIFVEKVLIDKKEAEQKS
;
A
#
# COMPACT_ATOMS: atom_id res chain seq x y z
N MET A 1 -28.08 -17.34 -17.11
CA MET A 1 -26.93 -16.67 -16.47
C MET A 1 -25.65 -17.11 -17.15
N LYS A 2 -24.67 -16.22 -17.34
CA LYS A 2 -23.33 -16.60 -17.82
C LYS A 2 -22.72 -17.57 -16.80
N ARG A 3 -22.26 -18.74 -17.24
CA ARG A 3 -21.65 -19.78 -16.38
C ARG A 3 -20.21 -19.46 -15.97
N GLN A 4 -19.61 -18.44 -16.60
CA GLN A 4 -18.20 -18.08 -16.44
C GLN A 4 -18.03 -16.64 -15.98
N ASP A 5 -16.96 -16.41 -15.22
CA ASP A 5 -16.44 -15.10 -14.85
C ASP A 5 -15.80 -14.42 -16.08
N PRO A 6 -16.21 -13.20 -16.44
CA PRO A 6 -15.74 -12.54 -17.66
C PRO A 6 -14.27 -12.12 -17.60
N LEU A 7 -13.67 -12.00 -16.41
CA LEU A 7 -12.29 -11.55 -16.26
C LEU A 7 -11.29 -12.70 -16.48
N THR A 8 -11.59 -13.88 -15.96
CA THR A 8 -10.69 -15.04 -15.91
C THR A 8 -11.09 -16.18 -16.84
N GLY A 9 -12.37 -16.20 -17.26
CA GLY A 9 -12.95 -17.28 -18.06
C GLY A 9 -13.20 -18.58 -17.27
N PHE A 10 -13.02 -18.56 -15.94
CA PHE A 10 -13.33 -19.69 -15.07
C PHE A 10 -14.82 -19.76 -14.76
N TYR A 11 -15.28 -20.90 -14.24
CA TYR A 11 -16.66 -21.02 -13.80
C TYR A 11 -16.95 -20.09 -12.62
N ASN A 12 -18.18 -19.58 -12.56
CA ASN A 12 -18.62 -18.84 -11.39
C ASN A 12 -19.00 -19.79 -10.23
N ARG A 13 -19.26 -19.21 -9.06
CA ARG A 13 -19.66 -19.93 -7.86
C ARG A 13 -20.88 -20.83 -8.06
N ASP A 14 -21.93 -20.34 -8.70
CA ASP A 14 -23.18 -21.08 -8.88
C ASP A 14 -22.97 -22.33 -9.73
N PHE A 15 -22.17 -22.21 -10.79
CA PHE A 15 -21.83 -23.33 -11.65
C PHE A 15 -20.97 -24.35 -10.90
N PHE A 16 -19.97 -23.92 -10.13
CA PHE A 16 -19.15 -24.82 -9.33
C PHE A 16 -19.99 -25.64 -8.34
N LEU A 17 -20.91 -25.00 -7.62
CA LEU A 17 -21.80 -25.70 -6.69
C LEU A 17 -22.64 -26.78 -7.37
N THR A 18 -23.09 -26.52 -8.59
CA THR A 18 -23.82 -27.50 -9.40
C THR A 18 -22.92 -28.67 -9.80
N GLU A 19 -21.68 -28.38 -10.18
CA GLU A 19 -20.73 -29.37 -10.67
C GLU A 19 -20.19 -30.28 -9.56
N VAL A 20 -19.99 -29.74 -8.35
CA VAL A 20 -19.65 -30.54 -7.17
C VAL A 20 -20.69 -31.63 -6.92
N LEU A 21 -21.99 -31.33 -7.06
CA LEU A 21 -23.05 -32.32 -6.87
C LEU A 21 -22.99 -33.47 -7.89
N HIS A 22 -22.49 -33.23 -9.10
CA HIS A 22 -22.32 -34.27 -10.11
C HIS A 22 -21.05 -35.12 -9.89
N LEU A 23 -20.02 -34.53 -9.28
CA LEU A 23 -18.71 -35.15 -9.11
C LEU A 23 -18.49 -35.76 -7.74
N ASP A 24 -19.32 -35.42 -6.75
CA ASP A 24 -19.27 -36.03 -5.42
C ASP A 24 -19.90 -37.44 -5.42
N THR A 25 -19.30 -38.33 -6.22
CA THR A 25 -19.74 -39.72 -6.42
C THR A 25 -18.57 -40.68 -6.26
N GLN A 26 -18.87 -41.97 -6.01
CA GLN A 26 -17.85 -42.98 -5.77
C GLN A 26 -16.87 -43.16 -6.95
N GLU A 27 -17.31 -42.91 -8.19
CA GLU A 27 -16.50 -43.02 -9.40
C GLU A 27 -15.40 -41.96 -9.52
N HIS A 28 -15.59 -40.82 -8.85
CA HIS A 28 -14.69 -39.67 -8.90
C HIS A 28 -13.79 -39.54 -7.66
N LEU A 29 -13.90 -40.50 -6.73
CA LEU A 29 -13.02 -40.54 -5.56
C LEU A 29 -11.63 -41.09 -5.94
N PRO A 30 -10.55 -40.59 -5.29
CA PRO A 30 -10.53 -39.50 -4.31
C PRO A 30 -10.81 -38.14 -4.95
N LEU A 31 -11.59 -37.28 -4.29
CA LEU A 31 -11.97 -35.97 -4.80
C LEU A 31 -11.25 -34.88 -3.99
N SER A 32 -10.26 -34.22 -4.59
CA SER A 32 -9.47 -33.17 -3.92
C SER A 32 -9.97 -31.77 -4.25
N ILE A 33 -9.89 -30.87 -3.26
CA ILE A 33 -10.21 -29.45 -3.39
C ILE A 33 -8.95 -28.65 -3.07
N ILE A 34 -8.57 -27.73 -3.97
CA ILE A 34 -7.57 -26.70 -3.71
C ILE A 34 -8.29 -25.34 -3.67
N ILE A 35 -8.12 -24.59 -2.59
CA ILE A 35 -8.56 -23.20 -2.48
C ILE A 35 -7.34 -22.30 -2.61
N ILE A 36 -7.42 -21.30 -3.48
CA ILE A 36 -6.33 -20.37 -3.80
C ILE A 36 -6.80 -18.94 -3.57
N ASN A 37 -6.04 -18.15 -2.82
CA ASN A 37 -6.30 -16.74 -2.60
C ASN A 37 -5.12 -15.89 -3.11
N VAL A 38 -5.43 -14.80 -3.83
CA VAL A 38 -4.44 -13.80 -4.25
C VAL A 38 -4.14 -12.89 -3.06
N ASN A 39 -2.94 -13.05 -2.51
CA ASN A 39 -2.55 -12.34 -1.29
C ASN A 39 -2.42 -10.83 -1.54
N GLY A 40 -2.88 -10.02 -0.58
CA GLY A 40 -2.82 -8.56 -0.66
C GLY A 40 -3.71 -7.92 -1.73
N PHE A 41 -4.67 -8.64 -2.33
CA PHE A 41 -5.48 -8.15 -3.45
C PHE A 41 -6.24 -6.84 -3.14
N ALA A 42 -6.93 -6.75 -1.99
CA ALA A 42 -7.60 -5.52 -1.57
C ALA A 42 -6.61 -4.34 -1.46
N PHE A 43 -5.44 -4.58 -0.84
CA PHE A 43 -4.39 -3.56 -0.74
C PHE A 43 -3.88 -3.13 -2.11
N ILE A 44 -3.62 -4.06 -3.01
CA ILE A 44 -3.14 -3.77 -4.36
C ILE A 44 -4.20 -3.00 -5.14
N THR A 45 -5.49 -3.28 -4.92
CA THR A 45 -6.58 -2.53 -5.54
C THR A 45 -6.65 -1.10 -5.02
N ASP A 46 -6.53 -0.91 -3.70
CA ASP A 46 -6.58 0.41 -3.07
C ASP A 46 -5.32 1.26 -3.35
N ALA A 47 -4.16 0.60 -3.32
CA ALA A 47 -2.88 1.22 -3.61
C ALA A 47 -2.75 1.39 -5.11
N LEU A 48 -2.63 0.32 -5.89
CA LEU A 48 -2.24 0.32 -7.31
C LEU A 48 -3.40 0.45 -8.31
N GLY A 49 -4.64 0.39 -7.85
CA GLY A 49 -5.84 0.48 -8.68
C GLY A 49 -6.33 -0.86 -9.24
N THR A 50 -7.57 -0.87 -9.74
CA THR A 50 -8.28 -2.07 -10.19
C THR A 50 -7.67 -2.73 -11.43
N ARG A 51 -6.98 -1.96 -12.29
CA ARG A 51 -6.31 -2.51 -13.47
C ARG A 51 -5.20 -3.49 -13.06
N GLU A 52 -4.43 -3.12 -12.05
CA GLU A 52 -3.31 -3.92 -11.58
C GLU A 52 -3.79 -5.18 -10.85
N SER A 53 -4.79 -5.03 -9.98
CA SER A 53 -5.37 -6.17 -9.28
C SER A 53 -6.07 -7.16 -10.24
N ASN A 54 -6.77 -6.67 -11.26
CA ASN A 54 -7.33 -7.51 -12.32
C ASN A 54 -6.26 -8.30 -13.10
N ARG A 55 -5.10 -7.69 -13.35
CA ARG A 55 -3.97 -8.36 -14.02
C ARG A 55 -3.45 -9.54 -13.20
N LEU A 56 -3.39 -9.40 -11.87
CA LEU A 56 -2.98 -10.49 -10.98
C LEU A 56 -3.97 -11.67 -11.01
N LEU A 57 -5.27 -11.41 -11.07
CA LEU A 57 -6.30 -12.45 -11.19
C LEU A 57 -6.16 -13.22 -12.52
N GLN A 58 -5.93 -12.49 -13.62
CA GLN A 58 -5.74 -13.10 -14.94
C GLN A 58 -4.46 -13.95 -14.99
N LEU A 59 -3.37 -13.47 -14.40
CA LEU A 59 -2.12 -14.23 -14.28
C LEU A 59 -2.32 -15.49 -13.44
N THR A 60 -3.02 -15.39 -12.31
CA THR A 60 -3.36 -16.53 -11.45
C THR A 60 -4.14 -17.58 -12.23
N ALA A 61 -5.19 -17.17 -12.95
CA ALA A 61 -5.99 -18.07 -13.78
C ALA A 61 -5.17 -18.76 -14.89
N SER A 62 -4.25 -18.03 -15.53
CA SER A 62 -3.34 -18.60 -16.54
C SER A 62 -2.41 -19.65 -15.94
N ILE A 63 -1.81 -19.37 -14.78
CA ILE A 63 -0.90 -20.30 -14.09
C ILE A 63 -1.65 -21.56 -13.65
N MET A 64 -2.86 -21.42 -13.13
CA MET A 64 -3.69 -22.56 -12.73
C MET A 64 -3.97 -23.49 -13.92
N LYS A 65 -4.39 -22.93 -15.07
CA LYS A 65 -4.62 -23.69 -16.31
C LYS A 65 -3.38 -24.42 -16.80
N GLN A 66 -2.21 -23.79 -16.73
CA GLN A 66 -0.94 -24.41 -17.16
C GLN A 66 -0.43 -25.48 -16.18
N SER A 67 -0.89 -25.43 -14.92
CA SER A 67 -0.44 -26.34 -13.87
C SER A 67 -1.30 -27.60 -13.72
N CYS A 68 -2.49 -27.61 -14.31
CA CYS A 68 -3.53 -28.62 -14.12
C CYS A 68 -3.88 -29.31 -15.45
N ARG A 69 -4.59 -30.45 -15.39
CA ARG A 69 -5.00 -31.22 -16.59
C ARG A 69 -6.38 -30.78 -17.08
N GLU A 70 -6.75 -31.20 -18.29
CA GLU A 70 -7.99 -30.77 -18.97
C GLU A 70 -9.28 -31.16 -18.23
N GLY A 71 -9.26 -32.23 -17.44
CA GLY A 71 -10.41 -32.70 -16.65
C GLY A 71 -10.59 -32.01 -15.28
N ASP A 72 -9.67 -31.12 -14.88
CA ASP A 72 -9.77 -30.40 -13.62
C ASP A 72 -10.70 -29.18 -13.77
N ILE A 73 -11.41 -28.82 -12.69
CA ILE A 73 -12.46 -27.80 -12.76
C ILE A 73 -12.04 -26.55 -12.00
N PHE A 74 -12.05 -25.43 -12.70
CA PHE A 74 -11.61 -24.13 -12.17
C PHE A 74 -12.80 -23.21 -11.95
N SER A 75 -12.90 -22.67 -10.74
CA SER A 75 -13.89 -21.64 -10.41
C SER A 75 -13.24 -20.42 -9.79
N ARG A 76 -13.78 -19.24 -10.11
CA ARG A 76 -13.57 -18.02 -9.34
C ARG A 76 -14.73 -17.91 -8.35
N TRP A 77 -14.43 -18.16 -7.08
CA TRP A 77 -15.42 -18.25 -6.02
C TRP A 77 -15.77 -16.90 -5.41
N GLY A 78 -14.79 -15.98 -5.38
CA GLY A 78 -14.93 -14.64 -4.83
C GLY A 78 -14.10 -13.61 -5.60
N GLU A 79 -13.94 -12.42 -5.03
CA GLU A 79 -13.21 -11.32 -5.68
C GLU A 79 -11.74 -11.66 -5.92
N GLU A 80 -11.11 -12.32 -4.95
CA GLU A 80 -9.67 -12.66 -4.91
C GLU A 80 -9.40 -14.15 -4.76
N GLU A 81 -10.44 -14.98 -4.89
CA GLU A 81 -10.40 -16.39 -4.52
C GLU A 81 -10.83 -17.32 -5.66
N PHE A 82 -10.07 -18.40 -5.79
CA PHE A 82 -10.27 -19.45 -6.75
C PHE A 82 -10.38 -20.82 -6.08
N ILE A 83 -11.06 -21.74 -6.73
CA ILE A 83 -11.15 -23.14 -6.31
C ILE A 83 -10.82 -24.03 -7.51
N ILE A 84 -10.05 -25.08 -7.25
CA ILE A 84 -9.82 -26.20 -8.16
C ILE A 84 -10.45 -27.45 -7.55
N LEU A 85 -11.31 -28.11 -8.32
CA LEU A 85 -11.83 -29.43 -8.00
C LEU A 85 -11.10 -30.46 -8.86
N LEU A 86 -10.57 -31.51 -8.21
CA LEU A 86 -9.65 -32.49 -8.77
C LEU A 86 -10.21 -33.91 -8.56
N PRO A 87 -11.04 -34.42 -9.50
CA PRO A 87 -11.58 -35.78 -9.43
C PRO A 87 -10.49 -36.85 -9.60
N GLY A 88 -10.55 -37.94 -8.84
CA GLY A 88 -9.57 -39.02 -8.91
C GLY A 88 -8.14 -38.59 -8.57
N THR A 89 -7.98 -37.66 -7.63
CA THR A 89 -6.68 -37.08 -7.26
C THR A 89 -6.46 -37.19 -5.75
N LEU A 90 -5.34 -37.81 -5.37
CA LEU A 90 -4.91 -37.94 -3.97
C LEU A 90 -4.37 -36.63 -3.39
N LEU A 91 -4.25 -36.58 -2.06
CA LEU A 91 -3.73 -35.40 -1.36
C LEU A 91 -2.31 -35.04 -1.82
N GLU A 92 -1.43 -36.04 -1.92
CA GLU A 92 -0.03 -35.88 -2.30
C GLU A 92 0.11 -35.34 -3.73
N GLU A 93 -0.78 -35.77 -4.64
CA GLU A 93 -0.84 -35.29 -6.02
C GLU A 93 -1.35 -33.84 -6.09
N ALA A 94 -2.38 -33.52 -5.31
CA ALA A 94 -2.90 -32.16 -5.19
C ALA A 94 -1.87 -31.20 -4.57
N GLU A 95 -1.05 -31.67 -3.63
CA GLU A 95 0.08 -30.90 -3.07
C GLU A 95 1.16 -30.63 -4.11
N ILE A 96 1.46 -31.58 -5.00
CA ILE A 96 2.37 -31.36 -6.14
C ILE A 96 1.83 -30.28 -7.08
N ILE A 97 0.53 -30.27 -7.35
CA ILE A 97 -0.13 -29.20 -8.14
C ILE A 97 0.02 -27.84 -7.43
N CYS A 98 -0.22 -27.79 -6.12
CA CYS A 98 0.00 -26.57 -5.33
C CYS A 98 1.45 -26.09 -5.42
N GLN A 99 2.42 -27.00 -5.32
CA GLN A 99 3.84 -26.65 -5.43
C GLN A 99 4.19 -26.12 -6.83
N ARG A 100 3.63 -26.71 -7.89
CA ARG A 100 3.81 -26.24 -9.27
C ARG A 100 3.26 -24.83 -9.46
N ILE A 101 2.03 -24.57 -8.99
CA ILE A 101 1.42 -23.23 -9.01
C ILE A 101 2.28 -22.25 -8.23
N ARG A 102 2.78 -22.62 -7.04
CA ARG A 102 3.65 -21.77 -6.22
C ARG A 102 4.92 -21.39 -6.96
N MET A 103 5.61 -22.37 -7.54
CA MET A 103 6.85 -22.15 -8.30
C MET A 103 6.63 -21.29 -9.55
N ALA A 104 5.51 -21.47 -10.25
CA ALA A 104 5.16 -20.67 -11.42
C ALA A 104 4.75 -19.23 -11.04
N SER A 105 4.10 -19.03 -9.89
CA SER A 105 3.68 -17.71 -9.41
C SER A 105 4.85 -16.88 -8.85
N GLY A 106 5.83 -17.51 -8.20
CA GLY A 106 6.97 -16.85 -7.57
C GLY A 106 7.69 -15.82 -8.45
N PRO A 107 8.15 -16.14 -9.67
CA PRO A 107 8.87 -15.19 -10.52
C PRO A 107 7.95 -14.17 -11.20
N VAL A 108 6.63 -14.33 -11.15
CA VAL A 108 5.69 -13.45 -11.85
C VAL A 108 5.57 -12.14 -11.08
N LYS A 109 5.93 -11.06 -11.75
CA LYS A 109 5.85 -9.70 -11.22
C LYS A 109 5.08 -8.83 -12.19
N THR A 110 4.25 -7.97 -11.64
CA THR A 110 3.81 -6.77 -12.33
C THR A 110 4.83 -5.65 -12.07
N ASP A 111 4.53 -4.41 -12.46
CA ASP A 111 5.51 -3.32 -12.43
C ASP A 111 5.97 -2.98 -10.99
N MET A 112 5.13 -3.24 -9.98
CA MET A 112 5.44 -2.94 -8.58
C MET A 112 5.17 -4.09 -7.59
N VAL A 113 4.55 -5.20 -8.02
CA VAL A 113 4.14 -6.28 -7.12
C VAL A 113 4.53 -7.65 -7.67
N GLN A 114 5.05 -8.50 -6.79
CA GLN A 114 5.25 -9.91 -7.08
C GLN A 114 3.98 -10.69 -6.73
N LEU A 115 3.51 -11.54 -7.65
CA LEU A 115 2.36 -12.40 -7.40
C LEU A 115 2.66 -13.36 -6.25
N SER A 116 1.77 -13.38 -5.26
CA SER A 116 1.85 -14.32 -4.14
C SER A 116 0.47 -14.89 -3.86
N LEU A 117 0.46 -16.20 -3.63
CA LEU A 117 -0.76 -17.01 -3.51
C LEU A 117 -0.72 -17.80 -2.19
N SER A 118 -1.84 -17.82 -1.49
CA SER A 118 -2.07 -18.74 -0.38
C SER A 118 -2.94 -19.88 -0.86
N MET A 119 -2.59 -21.11 -0.48
CA MET A 119 -3.24 -22.31 -0.99
C MET A 119 -3.49 -23.30 0.13
N GLY A 120 -4.72 -23.78 0.21
CA GLY A 120 -5.12 -24.85 1.10
C GLY A 120 -5.71 -26.01 0.32
N VAL A 121 -5.40 -27.22 0.76
CA VAL A 121 -5.79 -28.46 0.09
C VAL A 121 -6.44 -29.41 1.08
N ALA A 122 -7.47 -30.12 0.63
CA ALA A 122 -8.06 -31.23 1.35
C ALA A 122 -8.63 -32.25 0.35
N VAL A 123 -8.80 -33.49 0.81
CA VAL A 123 -9.28 -34.60 -0.03
C VAL A 123 -10.44 -35.32 0.64
N LYS A 124 -11.44 -35.67 -0.17
CA LYS A 124 -12.46 -36.66 0.14
C LYS A 124 -11.97 -38.03 -0.34
N ARG A 125 -11.80 -38.99 0.57
CA ARG A 125 -11.31 -40.36 0.26
C ARG A 125 -12.45 -41.37 0.22
N HIS A 126 -13.52 -41.13 0.98
CA HIS A 126 -14.62 -42.06 1.13
C HIS A 126 -15.97 -41.39 0.90
N ALA A 127 -16.92 -42.16 0.35
CA ALA A 127 -18.25 -41.65 0.00
C ALA A 127 -19.02 -41.09 1.21
N GLN A 128 -18.78 -41.60 2.42
CA GLN A 128 -19.46 -41.17 3.64
C GLN A 128 -19.00 -39.81 4.19
N GLU A 129 -17.85 -39.30 3.76
CA GLU A 129 -17.38 -37.98 4.21
C GLU A 129 -18.28 -36.85 3.66
N ASP A 130 -18.37 -35.70 4.31
CA ASP A 130 -19.08 -34.56 3.73
C ASP A 130 -18.10 -33.71 2.89
N ILE A 131 -18.43 -33.44 1.63
CA ILE A 131 -17.62 -32.57 0.76
C ILE A 131 -17.52 -31.14 1.32
N GLU A 132 -18.53 -30.69 2.06
CA GLU A 132 -18.53 -29.40 2.74
C GLU A 132 -17.46 -29.36 3.85
N ASP A 133 -17.24 -30.47 4.55
CA ASP A 133 -16.19 -30.56 5.56
C ASP A 133 -14.78 -30.60 4.92
N VAL A 134 -14.65 -31.20 3.73
CA VAL A 134 -13.41 -31.14 2.94
C VAL A 134 -13.15 -29.70 2.49
N TYR A 135 -14.17 -28.99 2.02
CA TYR A 135 -14.06 -27.56 1.69
C TYR A 135 -13.61 -26.71 2.88
N LYS A 136 -14.23 -26.89 4.06
CA LYS A 136 -13.85 -26.18 5.30
C LYS A 136 -12.39 -26.45 5.69
N LYS A 137 -11.92 -27.70 5.59
CA LYS A 137 -10.52 -28.05 5.86
C LYS A 137 -9.56 -27.34 4.90
N ALA A 138 -9.86 -27.38 3.59
CA ALA A 138 -9.04 -26.67 2.60
C ALA A 138 -9.01 -25.16 2.85
N ARG A 139 -10.14 -24.56 3.23
CA ARG A 139 -10.22 -23.14 3.57
C ARG A 139 -9.37 -22.78 4.78
N GLN A 140 -9.50 -23.56 5.86
CA GLN A 140 -8.73 -23.31 7.08
C GLN A 140 -7.22 -23.32 6.80
N CYS A 141 -6.73 -24.31 6.05
CA CYS A 141 -5.32 -24.39 5.64
C CYS A 141 -4.89 -23.16 4.81
N MET A 142 -5.76 -22.65 3.93
CA MET A 142 -5.49 -21.46 3.12
C MET A 142 -5.42 -20.20 4.00
N ASP A 143 -6.37 -20.03 4.91
CA ASP A 143 -6.46 -18.85 5.79
C ASP A 143 -5.24 -18.74 6.72
N GLU A 144 -4.75 -19.87 7.25
CA GLU A 144 -3.52 -19.92 8.05
C GLU A 144 -2.28 -19.43 7.27
N GLN A 145 -2.16 -19.79 5.98
CA GLN A 145 -1.10 -19.27 5.12
C GLN A 145 -1.29 -17.78 4.77
N LYS A 146 -2.54 -17.38 4.50
CA LYS A 146 -2.89 -16.01 4.07
C LYS A 146 -2.46 -14.95 5.06
N VAL A 147 -2.58 -15.22 6.35
CA VAL A 147 -2.20 -14.27 7.41
C VAL A 147 -0.72 -13.91 7.34
N VAL A 148 0.15 -14.89 7.09
CA VAL A 148 1.60 -14.69 7.03
C VAL A 148 2.00 -14.03 5.72
N GLU A 149 1.50 -14.52 4.59
CA GLU A 149 1.89 -14.03 3.27
C GLU A 149 1.35 -12.63 2.98
N SER A 150 0.13 -12.30 3.43
CA SER A 150 -0.45 -10.97 3.23
C SER A 150 0.38 -9.89 3.94
N LYS A 151 0.91 -10.17 5.13
CA LYS A 151 1.79 -9.24 5.86
C LYS A 151 3.10 -8.98 5.11
N LYS A 152 3.74 -10.03 4.59
CA LYS A 152 4.99 -9.92 3.82
C LYS A 152 4.80 -9.07 2.56
N ILE A 153 3.68 -9.24 1.85
CA ILE A 153 3.36 -8.43 0.66
C ILE A 153 3.14 -6.99 1.02
N GLN A 154 2.41 -6.71 2.10
CA GLN A 154 2.20 -5.35 2.57
C GLN A 154 3.54 -4.66 2.87
N GLU A 155 4.44 -5.33 3.59
CA GLU A 155 5.78 -4.82 3.89
C GLU A 155 6.63 -4.61 2.63
N HIS A 156 6.66 -5.58 1.72
CA HIS A 156 7.44 -5.49 0.49
C HIS A 156 6.93 -4.38 -0.43
N LEU A 157 5.62 -4.28 -0.66
CA LEU A 157 5.04 -3.22 -1.50
C LEU A 157 5.23 -1.86 -0.85
N LEU A 158 5.05 -1.72 0.47
CA LEU A 158 5.36 -0.47 1.17
C LEU A 158 6.83 -0.05 0.96
N TYR A 159 7.75 -1.00 1.05
CA TYR A 159 9.16 -0.77 0.76
C TYR A 159 9.37 -0.34 -0.70
N SER A 160 8.79 -1.05 -1.66
CA SER A 160 8.91 -0.75 -3.10
C SER A 160 8.33 0.61 -3.48
N LEU A 161 7.19 1.01 -2.91
CA LEU A 161 6.59 2.33 -3.16
C LEU A 161 7.48 3.45 -2.63
N ARG A 162 8.10 3.23 -1.46
CA ARG A 162 9.04 4.17 -0.86
C ARG A 162 10.33 4.29 -1.68
N THR A 163 10.99 3.18 -1.98
CA THR A 163 12.31 3.20 -2.66
C THR A 163 12.17 3.55 -4.13
N GLY A 164 11.17 3.02 -4.83
CA GLY A 164 10.99 3.25 -6.27
C GLY A 164 10.84 4.73 -6.61
N ARG A 165 10.23 5.52 -5.72
CA ARG A 165 10.12 6.98 -5.91
C ARG A 165 11.43 7.72 -5.59
N GLU A 166 12.12 7.35 -4.51
CA GLU A 166 13.42 7.94 -4.14
C GLU A 166 14.53 7.60 -5.16
N GLU A 167 14.48 6.42 -5.78
CA GLU A 167 15.44 5.97 -6.80
C GLU A 167 15.27 6.73 -8.11
N LYS A 168 14.02 6.91 -8.55
CA LYS A 168 13.70 7.65 -9.79
C LYS A 168 14.01 9.14 -9.69
N ASN A 169 14.02 9.72 -8.50
CA ASN A 169 14.19 11.17 -8.33
C ASN A 169 15.14 11.52 -7.17
N LYS A 170 16.34 12.00 -7.54
CA LYS A 170 17.38 12.45 -6.59
C LYS A 170 16.89 13.56 -5.65
N ASP A 171 16.09 14.49 -6.15
CA ASP A 171 15.59 15.61 -5.35
C ASP A 171 14.60 15.13 -4.29
N VAL A 172 13.75 14.14 -4.62
CA VAL A 172 12.83 13.50 -3.66
C VAL A 172 13.62 12.81 -2.54
N ARG A 173 14.69 12.10 -2.88
CA ARG A 173 15.54 11.42 -1.88
C ARG A 173 16.23 12.40 -0.94
N GLU A 174 16.80 13.48 -1.48
CA GLU A 174 17.46 14.50 -0.66
C GLU A 174 16.45 15.30 0.18
N HIS A 175 15.26 15.58 -0.36
CA HIS A 175 14.14 16.16 0.39
C HIS A 175 13.78 15.27 1.59
N GLY A 176 13.55 13.98 1.37
CA GLY A 176 13.23 13.04 2.45
C GLY A 176 14.32 13.02 3.53
N ARG A 177 15.60 13.06 3.14
CA ARG A 177 16.74 13.13 4.09
C ARG A 177 16.70 14.41 4.93
N ARG A 178 16.53 15.58 4.30
CA ARG A 178 16.49 16.88 5.00
C ARG A 178 15.27 17.01 5.90
N SER A 179 14.09 16.61 5.41
CA SER A 179 12.85 16.62 6.20
C SER A 179 12.96 15.76 7.44
N ARG A 180 13.52 14.54 7.35
CA ARG A 180 13.80 13.68 8.52
C ARG A 180 14.72 14.37 9.52
N MET A 181 15.83 14.94 9.07
CA MET A 181 16.76 15.64 9.95
C MET A 181 16.10 16.83 10.67
N LEU A 182 15.43 17.71 9.93
CA LEU A 182 14.85 18.93 10.50
C LEU A 182 13.71 18.62 11.46
N THR A 183 12.83 17.68 11.12
CA THR A 183 11.75 17.26 12.01
C THR A 183 12.28 16.61 13.30
N ARG A 184 13.31 15.74 13.21
CA ARG A 184 13.97 15.16 14.39
C ARG A 184 14.52 16.24 15.31
N GLU A 185 15.18 17.27 14.76
CA GLU A 185 15.75 18.35 15.56
C GLU A 185 14.68 19.19 16.28
N ILE A 186 13.55 19.50 15.63
CA ILE A 186 12.39 20.12 16.30
C ILE A 186 11.92 19.21 17.44
N GLY A 187 11.76 17.92 17.17
CA GLY A 187 11.29 16.93 18.15
C GLY A 187 12.20 16.85 19.39
N LYS A 188 13.52 16.83 19.21
CA LYS A 188 14.49 16.85 20.31
C LYS A 188 14.39 18.14 21.13
N THR A 189 14.29 19.27 20.44
CA THR A 189 14.23 20.61 21.05
C THR A 189 13.05 20.75 22.00
N ILE A 190 11.92 20.11 21.69
CA ILE A 190 10.72 20.12 22.55
C ILE A 190 10.66 18.93 23.53
N GLY A 191 11.72 18.13 23.61
CA GLY A 191 11.83 17.02 24.57
C GLY A 191 11.00 15.78 24.23
N LEU A 192 10.75 15.49 22.94
CA LEU A 192 10.09 14.24 22.57
C LEU A 192 10.96 13.02 22.91
N PRO A 193 10.37 11.95 23.49
CA PRO A 193 11.07 10.69 23.69
C PRO A 193 11.41 10.04 22.34
N GLU A 194 12.43 9.17 22.33
CA GLU A 194 12.98 8.57 21.11
C GLU A 194 11.91 7.90 20.22
N TYR A 195 10.96 7.17 20.80
CA TYR A 195 9.90 6.52 20.03
C TYR A 195 9.01 7.51 19.24
N LYS A 196 8.80 8.73 19.77
CA LYS A 196 8.09 9.81 19.08
C LYS A 196 8.95 10.47 18.01
N LEU A 197 10.26 10.55 18.22
CA LEU A 197 11.21 11.00 17.18
C LEU A 197 11.19 10.04 15.99
N SER A 198 11.21 8.72 16.25
CA SER A 198 11.12 7.71 15.18
C SER A 198 9.81 7.81 14.40
N GLN A 199 8.67 8.07 15.07
CA GLN A 199 7.39 8.30 14.39
C GLN A 199 7.43 9.55 13.50
N LEU A 200 8.05 10.63 13.98
CA LEU A 200 8.15 11.88 13.23
C LEU A 200 9.05 11.75 11.99
N GLU A 201 10.16 11.01 12.10
CA GLU A 201 11.01 10.67 10.96
C GLU A 201 10.30 9.76 9.95
N LEU A 202 9.56 8.77 10.43
CA LEU A 202 8.75 7.89 9.58
C LEU A 202 7.69 8.70 8.83
N LEU A 203 7.04 9.66 9.50
CA LEU A 203 6.11 10.60 8.88
C LEU A 203 6.80 11.43 7.80
N ALA A 204 7.94 12.04 8.10
CA ALA A 204 8.70 12.83 7.12
C ALA A 204 9.10 12.02 5.89
N GLN A 205 9.32 10.71 6.05
CA GLN A 205 9.61 9.81 4.95
C GLN A 205 8.38 9.39 4.14
N MET A 206 7.23 9.21 4.79
CA MET A 206 6.05 8.62 4.18
C MET A 206 4.96 9.60 3.78
N HIS A 207 5.03 10.88 4.21
CA HIS A 207 3.96 11.87 3.99
C HIS A 207 3.46 11.93 2.55
N ASP A 208 4.36 11.70 1.63
CA ASP A 208 4.17 11.88 0.21
C ASP A 208 3.93 10.55 -0.53
N VAL A 209 3.94 9.40 0.16
CA VAL A 209 3.87 8.05 -0.45
C VAL A 209 2.68 7.87 -1.39
N GLY A 210 1.54 8.51 -1.10
CA GLY A 210 0.36 8.42 -1.97
C GLY A 210 0.56 8.99 -3.38
N LYS A 211 1.59 9.81 -3.62
CA LYS A 211 1.90 10.33 -4.97
C LYS A 211 2.42 9.25 -5.92
N THR A 212 2.85 8.09 -5.43
CA THR A 212 3.18 6.94 -6.30
C THR A 212 1.97 6.46 -7.10
N MET A 213 0.76 6.88 -6.69
CA MET A 213 -0.49 6.48 -7.32
C MET A 213 -1.14 7.54 -8.19
N ILE A 214 -0.46 8.68 -8.34
CA ILE A 214 -0.85 9.71 -9.28
C ILE A 214 -0.13 9.41 -10.59
N ASP A 215 -0.85 9.56 -11.71
CA ASP A 215 -0.30 9.35 -13.04
C ASP A 215 0.94 10.24 -13.27
N ASP A 216 2.02 9.63 -13.78
CA ASP A 216 3.29 10.32 -14.04
C ASP A 216 3.13 11.49 -15.02
N SER A 217 2.16 11.43 -15.93
CA SER A 217 1.85 12.53 -16.86
C SER A 217 1.28 13.76 -16.16
N ILE A 218 0.58 13.57 -15.04
CA ILE A 218 0.08 14.65 -14.18
C ILE A 218 1.21 15.13 -13.27
N LEU A 219 1.91 14.21 -12.61
CA LEU A 219 2.93 14.54 -11.61
C LEU A 219 4.14 15.26 -12.23
N ASN A 220 4.51 14.90 -13.46
CA ASN A 220 5.67 15.45 -14.18
C ASN A 220 5.26 16.40 -15.32
N LYS A 221 4.01 16.89 -15.34
CA LYS A 221 3.51 17.76 -16.40
C LYS A 221 4.37 19.01 -16.55
N PRO A 222 4.90 19.32 -17.75
CA PRO A 222 5.63 20.55 -17.98
C PRO A 222 4.65 21.72 -18.16
N GLY A 223 4.17 22.30 -17.04
CA GLY A 223 3.25 23.43 -17.06
C GLY A 223 2.27 23.46 -15.88
N PRO A 224 1.32 24.41 -15.86
CA PRO A 224 0.27 24.44 -14.85
C PRO A 224 -0.67 23.24 -15.00
N LEU A 225 -1.17 22.78 -13.87
CA LEU A 225 -2.18 21.73 -13.81
C LEU A 225 -3.57 22.32 -14.01
N THR A 226 -4.47 21.56 -14.61
CA THR A 226 -5.90 21.88 -14.65
C THR A 226 -6.52 21.66 -13.27
N ASP A 227 -7.72 22.21 -13.03
CA ASP A 227 -8.42 22.00 -11.76
C ASP A 227 -8.70 20.51 -11.50
N GLU A 228 -9.05 19.75 -12.54
CA GLU A 228 -9.25 18.30 -12.46
C GLU A 228 -7.95 17.58 -12.06
N GLU A 229 -6.84 17.87 -12.75
CA GLU A 229 -5.51 17.32 -12.42
C GLU A 229 -5.11 17.67 -10.98
N TRP A 230 -5.46 18.87 -10.52
CA TRP A 230 -5.19 19.31 -9.15
C TRP A 230 -6.01 18.54 -8.12
N GLU A 231 -7.27 18.23 -8.40
CA GLU A 231 -8.09 17.36 -7.55
C GLU A 231 -7.54 15.93 -7.49
N HIS A 232 -6.92 15.42 -8.55
CA HIS A 232 -6.18 14.16 -8.50
C HIS A 232 -4.97 14.25 -7.57
N ILE A 233 -4.19 15.33 -7.64
CA ILE A 233 -3.04 15.51 -6.74
C ILE A 233 -3.48 15.60 -5.27
N LYS A 234 -4.56 16.33 -4.98
CA LYS A 234 -5.06 16.50 -3.60
C LYS A 234 -5.53 15.21 -2.93
N ARG A 235 -5.65 14.09 -3.67
CA ARG A 235 -6.01 12.77 -3.11
C ARG A 235 -4.83 12.02 -2.50
N HIS A 236 -3.58 12.43 -2.76
CA HIS A 236 -2.43 11.70 -2.25
C HIS A 236 -2.35 11.59 -0.71
N PRO A 237 -2.81 12.55 0.11
CA PRO A 237 -2.82 12.37 1.56
C PRO A 237 -3.78 11.24 1.98
N GLN A 238 -4.95 11.13 1.35
CA GLN A 238 -5.90 10.04 1.58
C GLN A 238 -5.32 8.69 1.16
N ILE A 239 -4.71 8.63 -0.03
CA ILE A 239 -4.08 7.41 -0.53
C ILE A 239 -2.92 7.00 0.40
N GLY A 240 -2.07 7.95 0.77
CA GLY A 240 -0.95 7.71 1.69
C GLY A 240 -1.41 7.27 3.08
N CYS A 241 -2.51 7.83 3.60
CA CYS A 241 -3.13 7.40 4.85
C CYS A 241 -3.56 5.94 4.77
N ARG A 242 -4.30 5.55 3.73
CA ARG A 242 -4.73 4.16 3.52
C ARG A 242 -3.55 3.21 3.41
N ILE A 243 -2.50 3.58 2.66
CA ILE A 243 -1.27 2.77 2.55
C ILE A 243 -0.63 2.58 3.94
N ALA A 244 -0.56 3.63 4.75
CA ALA A 244 0.06 3.57 6.07
C ALA A 244 -0.77 2.77 7.10
N GLU A 245 -2.10 2.79 7.02
CA GLU A 245 -3.00 2.06 7.95
C GLU A 245 -2.85 0.54 7.86
N LEU A 246 -2.28 0.04 6.77
CA LEU A 246 -2.22 -1.39 6.48
C LEU A 246 -1.09 -2.12 7.20
N ASN A 247 -0.12 -1.40 7.76
CA ASN A 247 0.91 -1.98 8.62
C ASN A 247 0.83 -1.31 10.01
N PRO A 248 0.70 -2.07 11.11
CA PRO A 248 0.62 -1.51 12.46
C PRO A 248 1.77 -0.55 12.81
N ALA A 249 2.97 -0.78 12.28
CA ALA A 249 4.13 0.08 12.50
C ALA A 249 3.98 1.48 11.86
N THR A 250 3.27 1.58 10.74
CA THR A 250 3.00 2.85 10.03
C THR A 250 1.63 3.42 10.33
N ALA A 251 0.67 2.61 10.79
CA ALA A 251 -0.68 3.05 11.09
C ALA A 251 -0.72 4.20 12.11
N VAL A 252 0.24 4.20 13.05
CA VAL A 252 0.39 5.26 14.07
C VAL A 252 0.64 6.66 13.48
N ILE A 253 1.17 6.77 12.26
CA ILE A 253 1.40 8.06 11.58
C ILE A 253 0.36 8.39 10.52
N ALA A 254 -0.54 7.47 10.18
CA ALA A 254 -1.50 7.65 9.10
C ALA A 254 -2.38 8.92 9.23
N PRO A 255 -2.89 9.29 10.42
CA PRO A 255 -3.62 10.55 10.59
C PRO A 255 -2.76 11.78 10.28
N CYS A 256 -1.45 11.70 10.54
CA CYS A 256 -0.53 12.80 10.23
C CYS A 256 -0.23 12.87 8.73
N ILE A 257 -0.14 11.73 8.04
CA ILE A 257 -0.05 11.67 6.57
C ILE A 257 -1.33 12.27 5.97
N LEU A 258 -2.51 11.92 6.47
CA LEU A 258 -3.77 12.48 5.96
C LEU A 258 -3.81 14.01 6.08
N SER A 259 -3.27 14.56 7.16
CA SER A 259 -3.40 15.97 7.52
C SER A 259 -2.19 16.85 7.20
N HIS A 260 -1.15 16.36 6.52
CA HIS A 260 0.08 17.13 6.33
C HIS A 260 -0.07 18.37 5.42
N HIS A 261 -1.15 18.46 4.66
CA HIS A 261 -1.53 19.64 3.87
C HIS A 261 -2.68 20.46 4.50
N GLU A 262 -3.07 20.14 5.73
CA GLU A 262 -3.97 20.98 6.49
C GLU A 262 -3.28 22.29 6.88
N ARG A 263 -4.05 23.37 6.94
CA ARG A 263 -3.56 24.70 7.30
C ARG A 263 -4.13 25.11 8.64
N TRP A 264 -3.33 25.81 9.45
CA TRP A 264 -3.76 26.23 10.79
C TRP A 264 -5.09 27.02 10.78
N ASP A 265 -5.35 27.79 9.73
CA ASP A 265 -6.57 28.57 9.50
C ASP A 265 -7.80 27.76 9.05
N GLY A 266 -7.64 26.48 8.71
CA GLY A 266 -8.70 25.61 8.20
C GLY A 266 -8.91 25.66 6.68
N LYS A 267 -8.08 26.38 5.93
CA LYS A 267 -8.17 26.47 4.45
C LYS A 267 -7.35 25.38 3.73
N GLY A 268 -6.83 24.42 4.48
CA GLY A 268 -6.06 23.29 3.94
C GLY A 268 -6.97 22.17 3.43
N TYR A 269 -6.35 21.04 3.11
CA TYR A 269 -7.03 19.85 2.61
C TYR A 269 -6.40 18.60 3.26
N PRO A 270 -7.10 17.46 3.29
CA PRO A 270 -8.40 17.19 2.66
C PRO A 270 -9.65 17.50 3.51
N ASN A 271 -9.51 17.66 4.82
CA ASN A 271 -10.65 17.75 5.75
C ASN A 271 -10.91 19.17 6.26
N GLY A 272 -10.03 20.15 5.99
CA GLY A 272 -10.18 21.52 6.45
C GLY A 272 -10.04 21.64 7.97
N LEU A 273 -9.16 20.84 8.57
CA LEU A 273 -8.91 20.87 10.00
C LEU A 273 -8.30 22.22 10.42
N LYS A 274 -8.70 22.73 11.58
CA LYS A 274 -8.28 24.05 12.09
C LYS A 274 -7.54 23.94 13.42
N GLY A 275 -6.45 24.68 13.55
CA GLY A 275 -5.69 24.79 14.79
C GLY A 275 -5.24 23.45 15.36
N LYS A 276 -5.48 23.26 16.66
CA LYS A 276 -5.07 22.04 17.40
C LYS A 276 -5.82 20.76 17.01
N ARG A 277 -6.85 20.84 16.16
CA ARG A 277 -7.47 19.65 15.54
C ARG A 277 -6.54 18.97 14.54
N ILE A 278 -5.57 19.69 14.00
CA ILE A 278 -4.53 19.12 13.15
C ILE A 278 -3.55 18.33 14.05
N PRO A 279 -3.26 17.06 13.75
CA PRO A 279 -2.27 16.28 14.49
C PRO A 279 -0.95 17.04 14.64
N PHE A 280 -0.36 16.98 15.84
CA PHE A 280 0.82 17.79 16.16
C PHE A 280 2.00 17.53 15.21
N PHE A 281 2.26 16.26 14.87
CA PHE A 281 3.35 15.93 13.95
C PHE A 281 3.09 16.40 12.51
N ALA A 282 1.84 16.47 12.06
CA ALA A 282 1.49 17.07 10.78
C ALA A 282 1.78 18.58 10.78
N ARG A 283 1.53 19.28 11.90
CA ARG A 283 1.87 20.70 12.06
C ARG A 283 3.38 20.95 12.00
N ILE A 284 4.18 20.08 12.62
CA ILE A 284 5.65 20.12 12.52
C ILE A 284 6.09 19.89 11.07
N LEU A 285 5.59 18.84 10.43
CA LEU A 285 5.96 18.49 9.07
C LEU A 285 5.61 19.62 8.08
N ALA A 286 4.45 20.25 8.20
CA ALA A 286 4.04 21.33 7.31
C ALA A 286 5.02 22.51 7.29
N VAL A 287 5.58 22.87 8.45
CA VAL A 287 6.60 23.94 8.56
C VAL A 287 7.91 23.50 7.91
N VAL A 288 8.36 22.28 8.18
CA VAL A 288 9.60 21.74 7.63
C VAL A 288 9.52 21.57 6.10
N ASP A 289 8.42 21.01 5.59
CA ASP A 289 8.21 20.81 4.16
C ASP A 289 8.15 22.15 3.41
N ALA A 290 7.46 23.16 3.96
CA ALA A 290 7.45 24.50 3.37
C ALA A 290 8.84 25.14 3.35
N TYR A 291 9.62 25.00 4.44
CA TYR A 291 10.99 25.51 4.50
C TYR A 291 11.90 24.84 3.48
N ASP A 292 11.85 23.51 3.36
CA ASP A 292 12.61 22.77 2.36
C ASP A 292 12.20 23.17 0.95
N ALA A 293 10.90 23.25 0.68
CA ALA A 293 10.39 23.73 -0.60
C ALA A 293 10.92 25.11 -0.97
N MET A 294 11.00 26.05 -0.02
CA MET A 294 11.52 27.41 -0.20
C MET A 294 13.02 27.47 -0.44
N THR A 295 13.81 26.67 0.27
CA THR A 295 15.27 26.79 0.30
C THR A 295 15.99 25.91 -0.73
N GLN A 296 15.26 25.11 -1.50
CA GLN A 296 15.81 24.20 -2.49
C GLN A 296 15.43 24.62 -3.90
N ASN A 297 16.29 24.30 -4.87
CA ASN A 297 15.98 24.52 -6.28
C ASN A 297 14.88 23.56 -6.73
N ARG A 298 13.93 24.06 -7.52
CA ARG A 298 12.90 23.28 -8.21
C ARG A 298 12.97 23.57 -9.71
N PRO A 299 12.47 22.69 -10.59
CA PRO A 299 12.52 22.87 -12.05
C PRO A 299 12.06 24.24 -12.55
N TYR A 300 11.12 24.88 -11.84
CA TYR A 300 10.55 26.19 -12.19
C TYR A 300 10.87 27.33 -11.20
N ARG A 301 11.68 27.08 -10.16
CA ARG A 301 11.97 28.09 -9.13
C ARG A 301 13.36 27.92 -8.52
N LYS A 302 14.15 28.98 -8.49
CA LYS A 302 15.43 29.02 -7.75
C LYS A 302 15.19 29.02 -6.24
N ALA A 303 16.10 28.38 -5.50
CA ALA A 303 16.14 28.40 -4.05
C ALA A 303 16.11 29.84 -3.50
N MET A 304 15.28 30.08 -2.50
CA MET A 304 15.29 31.32 -1.73
C MET A 304 16.39 31.29 -0.67
N LEU A 305 16.90 32.48 -0.31
CA LEU A 305 17.80 32.62 0.83
C LEU A 305 17.10 32.16 2.12
N PRO A 306 17.79 31.44 3.02
CA PRO A 306 17.22 30.99 4.30
C PRO A 306 16.56 32.12 5.10
N THR A 307 17.13 33.32 5.09
CA THR A 307 16.58 34.49 5.78
C THR A 307 15.24 34.95 5.21
N LYS A 308 15.01 34.80 3.90
CA LYS A 308 13.71 35.08 3.28
C LYS A 308 12.70 33.99 3.59
N ALA A 309 13.12 32.71 3.59
CA ALA A 309 12.25 31.60 3.97
C ALA A 309 11.79 31.72 5.44
N ILE A 310 12.67 32.12 6.36
CA ILE A 310 12.32 32.41 7.76
C ILE A 310 11.26 33.51 7.86
N LYS A 311 11.43 34.62 7.13
CA LYS A 311 10.44 35.71 7.10
C LYS A 311 9.09 35.22 6.58
N GLU A 312 9.08 34.38 5.54
CA GLU A 312 7.85 33.82 4.99
C GLU A 312 7.13 32.93 6.00
N LEU A 313 7.85 32.08 6.74
CA LEU A 313 7.26 31.26 7.80
C LEU A 313 6.64 32.14 8.90
N LEU A 314 7.34 33.18 9.34
CA LEU A 314 6.86 34.11 10.38
C LEU A 314 5.62 34.88 9.91
N ASN A 315 5.60 35.36 8.67
CA ASN A 315 4.46 36.07 8.09
C ASN A 315 3.20 35.20 7.98
N ASN A 316 3.37 33.88 7.86
CA ASN A 316 2.28 32.91 7.73
C ASN A 316 2.01 32.13 9.02
N ALA A 317 2.63 32.51 10.14
CA ALA A 317 2.35 31.95 11.46
C ALA A 317 0.94 32.34 11.93
N GLY A 318 0.16 31.37 12.40
CA GLY A 318 -1.24 31.59 12.80
C GLY A 318 -2.23 31.62 11.63
N SER A 319 -1.75 31.54 10.38
CA SER A 319 -2.60 31.35 9.18
C SER A 319 -2.32 29.99 8.53
N GLN A 320 -1.22 29.85 7.82
CA GLN A 320 -0.82 28.57 7.22
C GLN A 320 -0.27 27.61 8.26
N PHE A 321 0.57 28.13 9.16
CA PHE A 321 1.38 27.33 10.07
C PHE A 321 0.97 27.52 11.52
N ASP A 322 1.21 26.51 12.34
CA ASP A 322 1.12 26.62 13.79
C ASP A 322 2.16 27.64 14.29
N PRO A 323 1.74 28.73 14.96
CA PRO A 323 2.65 29.77 15.41
C PRO A 323 3.67 29.26 16.44
N GLU A 324 3.30 28.33 17.32
CA GLU A 324 4.21 27.76 18.32
C GLU A 324 5.33 26.96 17.63
N VAL A 325 4.97 26.16 16.61
CA VAL A 325 5.93 25.36 15.83
C VAL A 325 6.87 26.25 15.03
N VAL A 326 6.36 27.30 14.37
CA VAL A 326 7.19 28.24 13.61
C VAL A 326 8.21 28.90 14.54
N GLN A 327 7.78 29.35 15.72
CA GLN A 327 8.66 29.98 16.70
C GLN A 327 9.80 29.03 17.10
N ILE A 328 9.47 27.80 17.51
CA ILE A 328 10.47 26.79 17.90
C ILE A 328 11.45 26.52 16.75
N PHE A 329 10.94 26.35 15.53
CA PHE A 329 11.77 26.03 14.38
C PHE A 329 12.75 27.15 14.03
N VAL A 330 12.28 28.40 14.01
CA VAL A 330 13.12 29.55 13.67
C VAL A 330 14.16 29.80 14.76
N GLU A 331 13.74 29.88 16.03
CA GLU A 331 14.61 30.28 17.13
C GLU A 331 15.61 29.20 17.51
N LYS A 332 15.15 27.94 17.61
CA LYS A 332 15.94 26.87 18.24
C LYS A 332 16.54 25.87 17.26
N VAL A 333 16.09 25.85 16.01
CA VAL A 333 16.60 24.90 14.99
C VAL A 333 17.41 25.60 13.90
N LEU A 334 16.96 26.76 13.42
CA LEU A 334 17.62 27.48 12.33
C LEU A 334 18.67 28.50 12.82
N ILE A 335 18.44 29.17 13.95
CA ILE A 335 19.36 30.20 14.48
C ILE A 335 20.48 29.56 15.30
N ASP A 336 20.18 28.68 16.25
CA ASP A 336 21.19 27.98 17.08
C ASP A 336 22.25 27.24 16.24
N LYS A 337 21.89 26.70 15.06
CA LYS A 337 22.85 26.07 14.14
C LYS A 337 23.86 27.04 13.54
N LYS A 338 23.45 28.28 13.21
CA LYS A 338 24.37 29.27 12.67
C LYS A 338 25.40 29.72 13.70
N GLU A 339 25.01 29.78 14.97
CA GLU A 339 25.93 30.13 16.06
C GLU A 339 26.88 28.98 16.40
N ALA A 340 26.44 27.72 16.25
CA ALA A 340 27.28 26.55 16.43
C ALA A 340 28.30 26.35 15.27
N GLU A 341 27.88 26.60 14.02
CA GLU A 341 28.77 26.51 12.83
C GLU A 341 29.77 27.66 12.73
N GLN A 342 29.53 28.80 13.40
CA GLN A 342 30.50 29.92 13.49
C GLN A 342 31.50 29.78 14.64
N LYS A 343 31.27 28.84 15.57
CA LYS A 343 32.13 28.57 16.74
C LYS A 343 32.96 27.29 16.61
N SER A 344 32.82 26.57 15.49
CA SER A 344 33.55 25.35 15.15
C SER A 344 34.39 25.57 13.90
#